data_AF-X1SPD0-F1
#
_entry.id   AF-X1SPD0-F1
#
_cell.length_a   1.000
_cell.length_b   1.000
_cell.length_c   1.000
_cell.angle_alpha   90.00
_cell.angle_beta   90.00
_cell.angle_gamma   90.00
#
_symmetry.space_group_name_H-M   'P 1'
#
loop_
_entity.id
_entity.type
_entity.pdbx_description
1 polymer ?
#
loop_
_entity_poly.entity_id
_entity_poly.type
_entity_poly.pdbx_seq_one_letter_code
_entity_poly.pdbx_strand_id
1 'polypeptide(L)' 'MQSFGRRVRKERRDREWSQRFLGKLIGVSGSSIFLYEKGETYPRKDKVQRLEAVLGIKA' A
#
# COMPACT_ATOMS: atom_id res chain seq x y z
N MET A 1 12.24 -11.18 -7.81
CA MET A 1 10.92 -10.54 -8.00
C MET A 1 10.61 -9.68 -6.77
N GLN A 2 10.19 -8.42 -6.91
CA GLN A 2 9.79 -7.60 -5.75
C GLN A 2 8.39 -7.99 -5.27
N SER A 3 8.17 -8.11 -3.95
CA SER A 3 6.83 -8.40 -3.42
C SER A 3 5.87 -7.23 -3.64
N PHE A 4 4.57 -7.50 -3.64
CA PHE A 4 3.53 -6.46 -3.69
C PHE A 4 3.75 -5.36 -2.64
N GLY A 5 4.02 -5.74 -1.39
CA GLY A 5 4.31 -4.81 -0.30
C GLY A 5 5.52 -3.91 -0.56
N ARG A 6 6.60 -4.44 -1.16
CA ARG A 6 7.77 -3.62 -1.52
C ARG A 6 7.44 -2.58 -2.59
N ARG A 7 6.60 -2.93 -3.58
CA ARG A 7 6.14 -1.98 -4.61
C ARG A 7 5.26 -0.88 -3.99
N VAL A 8 4.33 -1.24 -3.11
CA VAL A 8 3.53 -0.26 -2.34
C VAL A 8 4.45 0.71 -1.58
N ARG A 9 5.45 0.19 -0.87
CA ARG A 9 6.40 1.01 -0.09
C ARG A 9 7.20 1.96 -0.96
N LYS A 10 7.70 1.46 -2.11
CA LYS A 10 8.48 2.25 -3.06
C LYS A 10 7.65 3.43 -3.58
N GLU A 11 6.50 3.14 -4.20
CA GLU A 11 5.65 4.20 -4.78
C GLU A 11 5.15 5.20 -3.73
N ARG A 12 4.85 4.74 -2.51
CA ARG A 12 4.50 5.65 -1.42
C ARG A 12 5.66 6.59 -1.08
N ARG A 13 6.89 6.08 -1.00
CA ARG A 13 8.08 6.86 -0.64
C ARG A 13 8.51 7.81 -1.74
N ASP A 14 8.40 7.40 -3.01
CA ASP A 14 8.71 8.24 -4.16
C ASP A 14 7.78 9.46 -4.24
N ARG A 15 6.58 9.35 -3.65
CA ARG A 15 5.60 10.44 -3.51
C ARG A 15 5.67 11.16 -2.16
N GLU A 16 6.64 10.82 -1.32
CA GLU A 16 6.83 11.39 0.03
C GLU A 16 5.60 11.23 0.96
N TRP A 17 4.76 10.23 0.70
CA TRP A 17 3.55 10.00 1.47
C TRP A 17 3.85 9.25 2.77
N SER A 18 3.20 9.66 3.87
CA SER A 18 3.21 8.85 5.09
C SER A 18 2.31 7.62 4.97
N GLN A 19 2.57 6.57 5.76
CA GLN A 19 1.69 5.40 5.81
C GLN A 19 0.27 5.77 6.26
N ARG A 20 0.14 6.74 7.19
CA ARG A 20 -1.15 7.27 7.65
C ARG A 20 -1.91 7.95 6.51
N PHE A 21 -1.22 8.72 5.65
CA PHE A 21 -1.83 9.38 4.51
C PHE A 21 -2.35 8.37 3.49
N LEU A 22 -1.52 7.41 3.07
CA LEU A 22 -1.95 6.34 2.16
C LEU A 22 -3.10 5.52 2.76
N GLY A 23 -3.04 5.21 4.05
CA GLY A 23 -4.11 4.52 4.77
C GLY A 23 -5.44 5.27 4.66
N LYS A 24 -5.43 6.59 4.91
CA LYS A 24 -6.63 7.44 4.77
C LYS A 24 -7.18 7.41 3.34
N LEU A 25 -6.32 7.46 2.32
CA LEU A 25 -6.75 7.43 0.91
C LEU A 25 -7.49 6.13 0.54
N ILE A 26 -7.03 4.98 1.04
CA ILE A 26 -7.64 3.69 0.70
C ILE A 26 -8.66 3.19 1.75
N GLY A 27 -8.85 3.93 2.84
CA GLY A 27 -9.79 3.62 3.92
C GLY A 27 -9.30 2.54 4.87
N VAL A 28 -8.03 2.59 5.29
CA VAL A 28 -7.42 1.71 6.32
C VAL A 28 -6.53 2.52 7.27
N SER A 29 -6.06 1.89 8.35
CA SER A 29 -5.10 2.52 9.26
C SER A 29 -3.68 2.58 8.66
N GLY A 30 -2.85 3.49 9.15
CA GLY A 30 -1.42 3.51 8.80
C GLY A 30 -0.69 2.22 9.20
N SER A 31 -1.10 1.59 10.30
CA SER A 31 -0.58 0.29 10.74
C SER A 31 -0.88 -0.83 9.74
N SER A 32 -2.06 -0.82 9.12
CA SER A 32 -2.39 -1.77 8.06
C SER A 32 -1.45 -1.61 6.86
N ILE A 33 -1.15 -0.37 6.45
CA ILE A 33 -0.15 -0.11 5.39
C ILE A 33 1.23 -0.65 5.78
N PHE A 34 1.66 -0.44 7.03
CA PHE A 34 2.94 -0.97 7.52
C PHE A 34 3.03 -2.49 7.39
N LEU A 35 1.98 -3.23 7.78
CA LEU A 35 1.92 -4.69 7.65
C LEU A 35 1.92 -5.12 6.18
N TYR A 36 1.18 -4.43 5.31
CA TYR A 36 1.16 -4.70 3.87
C TYR A 36 2.54 -4.52 3.24
N GLU A 37 3.23 -3.44 3.57
CA GLU A 37 4.57 -3.13 3.05
C GLU A 37 5.62 -4.16 3.47
N LYS A 38 5.50 -4.68 4.70
CA LYS A 38 6.37 -5.77 5.19
C LYS A 38 6.00 -7.13 4.61
N GLY A 39 4.78 -7.31 4.11
CA GLY A 39 4.28 -8.60 3.64
C GLY A 39 3.75 -9.50 4.76
N GLU A 40 3.59 -8.97 5.98
CA GLU A 40 3.00 -9.69 7.13
C GLU A 40 1.50 -9.94 6.95
N THR A 41 0.85 -9.11 6.14
CA THR A 41 -0.57 -9.25 5.83
C THR A 41 -0.79 -8.87 4.38
N TYR A 42 -1.63 -9.62 3.68
CA TYR A 42 -2.05 -9.27 2.33
C TYR A 42 -3.39 -8.51 2.39
N PRO A 43 -3.53 -7.36 1.69
CA PRO A 43 -4.78 -6.63 1.66
C PRO A 43 -5.90 -7.45 1.00
N ARG A 44 -7.15 -7.19 1.40
CA ARG A 44 -8.32 -7.74 0.70
C ARG A 44 -8.43 -7.18 -0.72
N LYS A 45 -9.15 -7.89 -1.59
CA LYS A 45 -9.30 -7.56 -3.02
C LYS A 45 -9.69 -6.09 -3.28
N ASP A 46 -10.63 -5.55 -2.49
CA ASP A 46 -11.07 -4.15 -2.60
C ASP A 46 -9.94 -3.16 -2.28
N LYS A 47 -9.08 -3.48 -1.30
CA LYS A 47 -7.93 -2.67 -0.93
C LYS A 47 -6.78 -2.80 -1.91
N VAL A 48 -6.58 -3.98 -2.51
CA VAL A 48 -5.65 -4.18 -3.62
C VAL A 48 -6.04 -3.26 -4.79
N GLN A 49 -7.30 -3.30 -5.24
CA GLN A 49 -7.78 -2.45 -6.33
C GLN A 49 -7.60 -0.96 -6.03
N ARG A 50 -7.85 -0.52 -4.79
CA ARG A 50 -7.58 0.87 -4.37
C ARG A 50 -6.10 1.22 -4.38
N LEU A 51 -5.23 0.31 -3.94
CA LEU A 51 -3.78 0.52 -4.00
C LEU A 51 -3.29 0.61 -5.45
N GLU A 52 -3.78 -0.25 -6.33
CA GLU A 52 -3.47 -0.19 -7.77
C GLU A 52 -3.92 1.13 -8.38
N ALA A 53 -5.15 1.57 -8.10
CA ALA A 53 -5.69 2.83 -8.61
C ALA A 53 -4.94 4.07 -8.08
N VAL A 54 -4.61 4.09 -6.78
CA VAL A 54 -3.97 5.25 -6.14
C VAL A 54 -2.47 5.32 -6.46
N LEU A 55 -1.78 4.18 -6.46
CA LEU A 55 -0.32 4.13 -6.62
C LEU A 55 0.14 3.79 -8.05
N GLY A 56 -0.77 3.38 -8.95
CA GLY A 56 -0.41 2.97 -10.31
C GLY A 56 0.39 1.67 -10.37
N ILE A 57 0.26 0.82 -9.33
CA ILE A 57 0.91 -0.48 -9.25
C ILE A 57 -0.02 -1.58 -9.74
N LYS A 58 0.51 -2.79 -9.93
CA LYS A 58 -0.26 -4.00 -10.26
C LYS A 58 0.04 -5.10 -9.23
N ALA A 59 -0.97 -5.82 -8.78
CA ALA A 59 -0.86 -6.92 -7.82
C ALA A 59 0.11 -8.01 -8.29
#